data_AF-A0A9D8SL23-F1
#
_entry.id   AF-A0A9D8SL23-F1
#
_cell.length_a   1.000
_cell.length_b   1.000
_cell.length_c   1.000
_cell.angle_alpha   90.00
_cell.angle_beta   90.00
_cell.angle_gamma   90.00
#
_symmetry.space_group_name_H-M   'P 1'
#
loop_
_entity.id
_entity.type
_entity.pdbx_description
1 polymer ?
#
loop_
_entity_poly.entity_id
_entity_poly.type
_entity_poly.pdbx_seq_one_letter_code
_entity_poly.pdbx_strand_id
1 'polypeptide(L)'
;LPENYDWKDPEVLDEALFKLTSALRPWVIDFHVAQNDGSVFGSGDHDKTGRHCLVNDPNGKLNIPHHAKFWLCDESGKFTGALKHICWDGCMFSNACMTNPATWHDILGAMIQVSEAVGE
;
A
#
# COMPACT_ATOMS: atom_id res chain seq x y z
N LEU A 1 7.22 -9.35 9.61
CA LEU A 1 8.65 -9.23 9.28
C LEU A 1 9.46 -9.70 10.48
N PRO A 2 10.68 -10.19 10.30
CA PRO A 2 11.55 -10.58 11.42
C PRO A 2 11.72 -9.43 12.42
N GLU A 3 11.95 -9.78 13.69
CA GLU A 3 12.35 -8.81 14.69
C GLU A 3 13.66 -8.12 14.25
N ASN A 4 13.73 -6.79 14.36
CA ASN A 4 14.85 -5.97 13.87
C ASN A 4 15.07 -5.98 12.34
N TYR A 5 14.01 -6.21 11.55
CA TYR A 5 14.08 -6.06 10.09
C TYR A 5 14.68 -4.72 9.65
N ASP A 6 15.68 -4.78 8.77
CA ASP A 6 16.28 -3.60 8.14
C ASP A 6 15.43 -3.17 6.95
N TRP A 7 14.80 -2.00 7.06
CA TRP A 7 13.98 -1.42 5.99
C TRP A 7 14.76 -1.08 4.71
N LYS A 8 16.09 -1.18 4.72
CA LYS A 8 16.93 -1.08 3.53
C LYS A 8 17.02 -2.36 2.71
N ASP A 9 16.57 -3.49 3.26
CA ASP A 9 16.55 -4.78 2.59
C ASP A 9 15.14 -5.09 2.05
N PRO A 10 14.80 -4.64 0.83
CA PRO A 10 13.44 -4.81 0.30
C PRO A 10 13.08 -6.28 0.04
N GLU A 11 14.05 -7.18 -0.10
CA GLU A 11 13.82 -8.56 -0.54
C GLU A 11 12.97 -9.34 0.47
N VAL A 12 13.22 -9.14 1.77
CA VAL A 12 12.46 -9.83 2.83
C VAL A 12 11.00 -9.37 2.87
N LEU A 13 10.74 -8.08 2.61
CA LEU A 13 9.37 -7.57 2.51
C LEU A 13 8.70 -8.07 1.24
N ASP A 14 9.40 -8.04 0.11
CA ASP A 14 8.89 -8.50 -1.18
C ASP A 14 8.55 -9.99 -1.16
N GLU A 15 9.40 -10.83 -0.56
CA GLU A 15 9.12 -12.27 -0.40
C GLU A 15 7.89 -12.51 0.49
N ALA A 16 7.79 -11.77 1.60
CA ALA A 16 6.65 -11.85 2.50
C ALA A 16 5.35 -11.41 1.81
N LEU A 17 5.38 -10.32 1.04
CA LEU A 17 4.25 -9.85 0.25
C LEU A 17 3.88 -10.85 -0.83
N PHE A 18 4.84 -11.36 -1.60
CA PHE A 18 4.60 -12.38 -2.62
C PHE A 18 3.90 -13.61 -2.04
N LYS A 19 4.40 -14.13 -0.92
CA LYS A 19 3.80 -15.28 -0.24
C LYS A 19 2.37 -15.00 0.24
N LEU A 20 2.15 -13.82 0.84
CA LEU A 20 0.83 -13.39 1.32
C LEU A 20 -0.15 -13.25 0.16
N THR A 21 0.24 -12.52 -0.89
CA THR A 21 -0.67 -12.22 -2.00
C THR A 21 -0.92 -13.45 -2.86
N SER A 22 0.06 -14.32 -3.12
CA SER A 22 -0.21 -15.58 -3.82
C SER A 22 -1.23 -16.47 -3.10
N ALA A 23 -1.26 -16.46 -1.76
CA ALA A 23 -2.26 -17.21 -1.00
C ALA A 23 -3.65 -16.55 -1.04
N LEU A 24 -3.72 -15.22 -0.98
CA LEU A 24 -4.98 -14.50 -0.76
C LEU A 24 -5.61 -13.95 -2.05
N ARG A 25 -4.83 -13.64 -3.10
CA ARG A 25 -5.28 -12.99 -4.34
C ARG A 25 -6.52 -13.63 -4.98
N PRO A 26 -6.70 -14.98 -5.01
CA PRO A 26 -7.91 -15.58 -5.56
C PRO A 26 -9.22 -15.18 -4.87
N TRP A 27 -9.14 -14.67 -3.63
CA TRP A 27 -10.29 -14.27 -2.80
C TRP A 27 -10.41 -12.75 -2.62
N VAL A 28 -9.53 -11.97 -3.26
CA VAL A 28 -9.55 -10.52 -3.16
C VAL A 28 -10.70 -9.96 -3.98
N ILE A 29 -11.60 -9.24 -3.30
CA ILE A 29 -12.76 -8.59 -3.92
C ILE A 29 -12.62 -7.07 -3.96
N ASP A 30 -11.69 -6.52 -3.19
CA ASP A 30 -11.48 -5.08 -3.04
C ASP A 30 -10.01 -4.80 -2.70
N PHE A 31 -9.50 -3.66 -3.15
CA PHE A 31 -8.09 -3.30 -3.00
C PHE A 31 -7.92 -1.83 -2.63
N HIS A 32 -7.37 -1.64 -1.44
CA HIS A 32 -7.09 -0.35 -0.84
C HIS A 32 -5.57 -0.15 -0.73
N VAL A 33 -5.10 1.00 -1.18
CA VAL A 33 -3.74 1.47 -0.99
C VAL A 33 -3.69 2.42 0.20
N ALA A 34 -2.78 2.14 1.14
CA ALA A 34 -2.44 3.02 2.25
C ALA A 34 -0.92 3.08 2.39
N GLN A 35 -0.33 4.28 2.42
CA GLN A 35 1.07 4.43 2.80
C GLN A 35 1.20 4.30 4.33
N ASN A 36 2.31 3.74 4.81
CA ASN A 36 2.53 3.49 6.24
C ASN A 36 3.95 3.89 6.63
N ASP A 37 4.13 4.47 7.82
CA ASP A 37 5.45 4.88 8.33
C ASP A 37 6.16 3.81 9.18
N GLY A 38 5.54 2.63 9.32
CA GLY A 38 6.03 1.50 10.11
C GLY A 38 5.81 1.66 11.62
N SER A 39 5.24 2.78 12.07
CA SER A 39 4.82 2.95 13.45
C SER A 39 3.42 2.37 13.66
N VAL A 40 3.17 1.99 14.91
CA VAL A 40 1.85 1.56 15.35
C VAL A 40 1.14 2.77 15.94
N PHE A 41 -0.10 2.99 15.51
CA PHE A 41 -0.96 4.03 16.05
C PHE A 41 -2.32 3.44 16.32
N GLY A 42 -2.68 3.34 17.60
CA GLY A 42 -3.93 2.77 18.04
C GLY A 42 -4.22 3.10 19.50
N SER A 43 -5.40 2.69 19.97
CA SER A 43 -5.76 2.74 21.39
C SER A 43 -6.61 1.52 21.72
N GLY A 44 -6.49 1.01 22.95
CA GLY A 44 -7.17 -0.22 23.37
C GLY A 44 -6.73 -1.44 22.55
N ASP A 45 -7.68 -2.27 22.13
CA ASP A 45 -7.39 -3.50 21.36
C ASP A 45 -6.81 -3.25 19.95
N HIS A 46 -6.81 -1.98 19.49
CA HIS A 46 -6.22 -1.57 18.22
C HIS A 46 -4.75 -1.13 18.34
N ASP A 47 -4.08 -1.35 19.47
CA ASP A 47 -2.67 -0.97 19.73
C ASP A 47 -1.63 -1.75 18.87
N LYS A 48 -2.08 -2.34 17.76
CA LYS A 48 -1.26 -3.05 16.75
C LYS A 48 -1.58 -2.60 15.32
N THR A 49 -2.45 -1.61 15.14
CA THR A 49 -2.75 -1.08 13.80
C THR A 49 -1.62 -0.17 13.32
N GLY A 50 -1.09 -0.45 12.13
CA GLY A 50 -0.12 0.42 11.50
C GLY A 50 -0.70 1.81 11.22
N ARG A 51 0.14 2.84 11.30
CA ARG A 51 -0.26 4.23 11.07
C ARG A 51 -0.26 4.60 9.59
N HIS A 52 -1.41 4.99 9.04
CA HIS A 52 -1.44 5.52 7.67
C HIS A 52 -0.77 6.89 7.62
N CYS A 53 0.01 7.15 6.58
CA CYS A 53 0.63 8.44 6.32
C CYS A 53 0.41 8.89 4.86
N LEU A 54 0.88 10.08 4.53
CA LEU A 54 0.72 10.65 3.19
C LEU A 54 1.61 9.92 2.18
N VAL A 55 1.24 9.99 0.89
CA VAL A 55 2.01 9.41 -0.23
C VAL A 55 3.50 9.76 -0.14
N ASN A 56 3.78 11.04 0.10
CA ASN A 56 5.12 11.62 0.11
C ASN A 56 5.72 11.75 1.52
N ASP A 57 5.19 11.03 2.51
CA ASP A 57 5.76 11.06 3.86
C ASP A 57 7.22 10.56 3.83
N PRO A 58 8.20 11.30 4.37
CA PRO A 58 9.61 10.90 4.33
C PRO A 58 9.89 9.61 5.09
N ASN A 59 8.98 9.16 5.97
CA ASN A 59 9.09 7.89 6.68
C ASN A 59 8.28 6.76 6.02
N GLY A 60 7.59 7.04 4.92
CA GLY A 60 6.81 6.06 4.16
C GLY A 60 7.65 4.83 3.81
N LYS A 61 7.09 3.65 4.07
CA LYS A 61 7.81 2.37 3.93
C LYS A 61 7.53 1.66 2.63
N LEU A 62 6.40 1.94 1.99
CA LEU A 62 6.02 1.25 0.77
C LEU A 62 6.50 2.01 -0.47
N ASN A 63 7.13 1.29 -1.38
CA ASN A 63 7.13 1.66 -2.79
C ASN A 63 5.74 1.30 -3.35
N ILE A 64 4.83 2.29 -3.37
CA ILE A 64 3.40 2.07 -3.66
C ILE A 64 3.18 1.35 -5.02
N PRO A 65 3.74 1.82 -6.16
CA PRO A 65 3.56 1.14 -7.44
C PRO A 65 4.11 -0.29 -7.44
N HIS A 66 5.32 -0.49 -6.91
CA HIS A 66 5.96 -1.81 -6.85
C HIS A 66 5.16 -2.79 -6.00
N HIS A 67 4.81 -2.39 -4.77
CA HIS A 67 4.12 -3.29 -3.85
C HIS A 67 2.67 -3.57 -4.27
N ALA A 68 2.00 -2.65 -4.97
CA ALA A 68 0.66 -2.88 -5.50
C ALA A 68 0.63 -4.03 -6.53
N LYS A 69 1.70 -4.23 -7.29
CA LYS A 69 1.79 -5.32 -8.30
C LYS A 69 1.61 -6.70 -7.68
N PHE A 70 2.04 -6.91 -6.43
CA PHE A 70 1.85 -8.22 -5.77
C PHE A 70 0.37 -8.61 -5.65
N TRP A 71 -0.53 -7.63 -5.57
CA TRP A 71 -1.98 -7.85 -5.53
C TRP A 71 -2.62 -7.84 -6.93
N LEU A 72 -2.20 -6.92 -7.79
CA LEU A 72 -2.84 -6.66 -9.08
C LEU A 72 -2.37 -7.59 -10.20
N CYS A 73 -1.17 -8.15 -10.08
CA CYS A 73 -0.59 -9.10 -11.02
C CYS A 73 -0.57 -10.53 -10.47
N ASP A 74 -0.57 -11.51 -11.37
CA ASP A 74 -0.34 -12.93 -11.03
C ASP A 74 1.15 -13.23 -10.76
N GLU A 75 1.47 -14.49 -10.45
CA GLU A 75 2.84 -14.95 -10.18
C GLU A 75 3.80 -14.73 -11.36
N SER A 76 3.28 -14.61 -12.59
CA SER A 76 4.09 -14.32 -13.79
C SER A 76 4.32 -12.82 -13.99
N GLY A 77 3.76 -11.98 -13.12
CA GLY A 77 3.81 -10.53 -13.21
C GLY A 77 2.79 -9.93 -14.17
N LYS A 78 1.83 -10.72 -14.67
CA LYS A 78 0.80 -10.24 -15.61
C LYS A 78 -0.39 -9.66 -14.85
N PHE A 79 -0.86 -8.49 -15.28
CA PHE A 79 -2.07 -7.88 -14.73
C PHE A 79 -3.29 -8.80 -14.84
N THR A 80 -4.01 -8.97 -13.74
CA THR A 80 -5.12 -9.92 -13.64
C THR A 80 -6.46 -9.34 -14.09
N GLY A 81 -6.66 -8.01 -13.97
CA GLY A 81 -7.95 -7.36 -14.24
C GLY A 81 -9.11 -7.79 -13.33
N ALA A 82 -8.82 -8.53 -12.26
CA ALA A 82 -9.82 -9.05 -11.32
C ALA A 82 -10.49 -7.92 -10.50
N LEU A 83 -9.71 -6.90 -10.16
CA LEU A 83 -10.16 -5.71 -9.44
C LEU A 83 -10.49 -4.60 -10.44
N LYS A 84 -11.62 -3.91 -10.23
CA LYS A 84 -12.10 -2.83 -11.13
C LYS A 84 -11.75 -1.44 -10.65
N HIS A 85 -11.41 -1.31 -9.38
CA HIS A 85 -11.11 -0.04 -8.74
C HIS A 85 -9.87 -0.19 -7.88
N ILE A 86 -9.09 0.87 -7.83
CA ILE A 86 -8.02 1.04 -6.86
C ILE A 86 -8.51 2.13 -5.90
N CYS A 87 -8.68 1.79 -4.63
CA CYS A 87 -9.14 2.71 -3.60
C CYS A 87 -7.94 3.25 -2.82
N TRP A 88 -7.98 4.51 -2.39
CA TRP A 88 -7.02 5.04 -1.44
C TRP A 88 -7.64 5.08 -0.04
N ASP A 89 -6.93 4.57 0.97
CA ASP A 89 -7.38 4.58 2.35
C ASP A 89 -6.74 5.74 3.14
N GLY A 90 -7.53 6.82 3.27
CA GLY A 90 -7.19 8.01 4.07
C GLY A 90 -7.81 8.03 5.46
N CYS A 91 -8.24 6.89 6.04
CA CYS A 91 -9.04 6.88 7.28
C CYS A 91 -8.36 7.55 8.50
N MET A 92 -7.02 7.63 8.50
CA MET A 92 -6.26 8.28 9.58
C MET A 92 -5.81 9.71 9.25
N PHE A 93 -6.24 10.30 8.13
CA PHE A 93 -5.87 11.66 7.76
C PHE A 93 -6.60 12.68 8.62
N SER A 94 -5.87 13.72 9.05
CA SER A 94 -6.49 14.85 9.74
C SER A 94 -7.38 15.65 8.79
N ASN A 95 -8.35 16.38 9.34
CA ASN A 95 -9.18 17.30 8.53
C ASN A 95 -8.32 18.28 7.72
N ALA A 96 -7.23 18.79 8.30
CA ALA A 96 -6.30 19.68 7.59
C ALA A 96 -5.69 19.03 6.35
N CYS A 97 -5.30 17.74 6.44
CA CYS A 97 -4.81 16.96 5.30
C CYS A 97 -5.91 16.80 4.23
N MET A 98 -7.13 16.44 4.64
CA MET A 98 -8.26 16.23 3.72
C MET A 98 -8.72 17.53 3.03
N THR A 99 -8.56 18.69 3.66
CA THR A 99 -8.89 19.99 3.05
C THR A 99 -7.79 20.57 2.18
N ASN A 100 -6.60 19.96 2.14
CA ASN A 100 -5.49 20.40 1.31
C ASN A 100 -5.57 19.73 -0.08
N PRO A 101 -5.77 20.48 -1.18
CA PRO A 101 -5.83 19.92 -2.53
C PRO A 101 -4.57 19.15 -2.94
N ALA A 102 -3.40 19.54 -2.46
CA ALA A 102 -2.14 18.87 -2.76
C ALA A 102 -2.14 17.40 -2.34
N THR A 103 -2.78 17.08 -1.20
CA THR A 103 -2.97 15.69 -0.74
C THR A 103 -3.61 14.83 -1.82
N TRP A 104 -4.67 15.33 -2.46
CA TRP A 104 -5.42 14.58 -3.46
C TRP A 104 -4.70 14.50 -4.80
N HIS A 105 -3.93 15.53 -5.18
CA HIS A 105 -3.07 15.48 -6.35
C HIS A 105 -1.97 14.42 -6.20
N ASP A 106 -1.33 14.37 -5.03
CA ASP A 106 -0.29 13.38 -4.73
C ASP A 106 -0.85 11.96 -4.74
N ILE A 107 -2.04 11.75 -4.15
CA ILE A 107 -2.75 10.46 -4.18
C ILE A 107 -3.07 10.06 -5.61
N LEU A 108 -3.69 10.96 -6.39
CA LEU A 108 -4.01 10.66 -7.79
C LEU A 108 -2.74 10.29 -8.58
N GLY A 109 -1.64 11.03 -8.38
CA GLY A 109 -0.36 10.73 -9.00
C GLY A 109 0.17 9.35 -8.66
N ALA A 110 0.10 8.93 -7.39
CA ALA A 110 0.51 7.59 -6.98
C ALA A 110 -0.38 6.49 -7.59
N MET A 111 -1.69 6.72 -7.68
CA MET A 111 -2.64 5.75 -8.25
C MET A 111 -2.48 5.59 -9.76
N ILE A 112 -2.13 6.69 -10.46
CA ILE A 112 -1.72 6.63 -11.88
C ILE A 112 -0.44 5.80 -12.02
N GLN A 113 0.58 6.02 -11.18
CA GLN A 113 1.81 5.23 -11.23
C GLN A 113 1.57 3.74 -10.96
N VAL A 114 0.60 3.38 -10.11
CA VAL A 114 0.18 1.98 -9.93
C VAL A 114 -0.39 1.41 -11.23
N SER A 115 -1.27 2.14 -11.91
CA SER A 115 -1.84 1.75 -13.21
C SER A 115 -0.73 1.52 -14.26
N GLU A 116 0.17 2.49 -14.40
CA GLU A 116 1.31 2.41 -15.32
C GLU A 116 2.22 1.22 -15.00
N ALA A 117 2.45 0.91 -13.72
CA ALA A 117 3.30 -0.18 -13.27
C ALA A 117 2.71 -1.59 -13.54
N VAL A 118 1.39 -1.70 -13.67
CA VAL A 118 0.71 -2.95 -14.07
C VAL A 118 0.43 -3.02 -15.59
N GLY A 119 0.63 -1.92 -16.31
CA GLY A 119 0.47 -1.83 -17.77
C GLY A 119 -0.95 -1.43 -18.23
N GLU A 120 -1.67 -0.66 -17.42
CA GLU A 120 -2.98 -0.03 -17.74
C GLU A 120 -2.86 1.50 -17.84
#